data_AF-A0AAV2PJR7-F1
#
_entry.id   AF-A0AAV2PJR7-F1
#
_cell.length_a   1.000
_cell.length_b   1.000
_cell.length_c   1.000
_cell.angle_alpha   90.00
_cell.angle_beta   90.00
_cell.angle_gamma   90.00
#
_symmetry.space_group_name_H-M   'P 1'
#
loop_
_entity.id
_entity.type
_entity.pdbx_description
1 polymer ?
#
loop_
_entity_poly.entity_id
_entity_poly.type
_entity_poly.pdbx_seq_one_letter_code
_entity_poly.pdbx_strand_id
1 'polypeptide(L)'
;MIGSVKWFCALLDTPPSVKSFEAVLVTVSMKGLKAQLSRPVRQRLPITIEHLLKFYSMLNLGDPKQLAGWRAMLLAFFGCFRLSNLVPLSKSKFDHLKQLKRNYIVLDKGLVLVYYKWSKTN
;
A
#
# COMPACT_ATOMS: atom_id res chain seq x y z
N MET A 1 -11.83 4.22 13.65
CA MET A 1 -13.03 4.79 14.31
C MET A 1 -13.81 3.74 15.12
N ILE A 2 -14.22 2.59 14.55
CA ILE A 2 -14.93 1.53 15.30
C ILE A 2 -14.04 0.86 16.38
N GLY A 3 -12.76 0.62 16.08
CA GLY A 3 -11.82 0.09 17.08
C GLY A 3 -11.56 1.05 18.24
N SER A 4 -11.70 2.36 18.00
CA SER A 4 -11.43 3.42 18.98
C SER A 4 -12.52 3.52 20.04
N VAL A 5 -13.80 3.32 19.69
CA VAL A 5 -14.92 3.42 20.64
C VAL A 5 -14.99 2.21 21.57
N LYS A 6 -14.76 1.00 21.05
CA LYS A 6 -14.68 -0.21 21.89
C LYS A 6 -13.54 -0.13 22.90
N TRP A 7 -12.36 0.32 22.44
CA TRP A 7 -11.22 0.56 23.32
C TRP A 7 -11.51 1.65 24.35
N PHE A 8 -12.20 2.72 23.97
CA PHE A 8 -12.50 3.84 24.87
C PHE A 8 -13.51 3.46 25.95
N CYS A 9 -14.56 2.69 25.62
CA CYS A 9 -15.50 2.18 26.63
C CYS A 9 -14.86 1.13 27.54
N ALA A 10 -13.98 0.27 27.01
CA ALA A 10 -13.22 -0.69 27.80
C ALA A 10 -12.15 -0.02 28.68
N LEU A 11 -11.56 1.10 28.25
CA LEU A 11 -10.58 1.87 29.02
C LEU A 11 -11.22 2.66 30.18
N LEU A 12 -12.49 3.02 30.05
CA LEU A 12 -13.21 3.84 31.03
C LEU A 12 -14.12 3.03 31.98
N ASP A 13 -14.15 1.69 31.88
CA ASP A 13 -15.07 0.80 32.61
C ASP A 13 -16.54 1.29 32.58
N THR A 14 -16.92 2.01 31.52
CA THR A 14 -18.26 2.56 31.37
C THR A 14 -19.05 1.67 30.41
N PRO A 15 -20.22 1.16 30.82
CA PRO A 15 -21.05 0.38 29.92
C PRO A 15 -21.43 1.30 28.74
N PRO A 16 -21.23 0.85 27.49
CA PRO A 16 -21.59 1.65 26.33
C PRO A 16 -23.08 1.97 26.40
N SER A 17 -23.43 3.26 26.38
CA SER A 17 -24.84 3.66 26.39
C SER A 17 -25.59 3.00 25.24
N VAL A 18 -26.86 2.64 25.43
CA VAL A 18 -27.68 1.98 24.39
C VAL A 18 -27.61 2.72 23.05
N LYS A 19 -27.62 4.06 23.09
CA LYS A 19 -27.49 4.92 21.90
C LYS A 19 -26.14 4.77 21.17
N SER A 20 -25.05 4.57 21.90
CA SER A 20 -23.73 4.36 21.32
C SER A 20 -23.59 2.99 20.65
N PHE A 21 -24.26 1.97 21.20
CA PHE A 21 -24.30 0.64 20.62
C PHE A 21 -25.10 0.62 19.31
N GLU A 22 -26.30 1.23 19.31
CA GLU A 22 -27.14 1.40 18.12
C GLU A 22 -26.40 2.14 17.00
N ALA A 23 -25.69 3.23 17.32
CA ALA A 23 -24.92 3.98 16.34
C ALA A 23 -23.79 3.14 15.71
N VAL A 24 -23.11 2.31 16.50
CA VAL A 24 -22.09 1.38 15.98
C VAL A 24 -22.72 0.31 15.10
N LEU A 25 -23.84 -0.29 15.54
CA LEU A 25 -24.56 -1.31 14.78
C LEU A 25 -25.01 -0.77 13.42
N VAL A 26 -25.67 0.39 13.40
CA VAL A 26 -26.08 1.07 12.15
C VAL A 26 -24.87 1.35 11.26
N THR A 27 -23.77 1.86 11.82
CA THR A 27 -22.56 2.16 11.04
C THR A 27 -21.94 0.92 10.42
N VAL A 28 -21.89 -0.19 11.16
CA VAL A 28 -21.33 -1.46 10.69
C VAL A 28 -22.26 -2.11 9.66
N SER A 29 -23.56 -2.12 9.91
CA SER A 29 -24.57 -2.62 8.97
C SER A 29 -24.54 -1.83 7.65
N MET A 30 -24.46 -0.49 7.71
CA MET A 30 -24.32 0.35 6.52
C MET A 30 -23.01 0.09 5.76
N LYS A 31 -21.90 -0.22 6.46
CA LYS A 31 -20.64 -0.64 5.80
C LYS A 31 -20.74 -2.00 5.15
N GLY A 32 -21.40 -2.97 5.80
CA GLY A 32 -21.66 -4.30 5.25
C GLY A 32 -22.53 -4.23 4.00
N LEU A 33 -23.65 -3.51 4.08
CA LEU A 33 -24.53 -3.25 2.94
C LEU A 33 -23.80 -2.54 1.81
N LYS A 34 -23.00 -1.51 2.13
CA LYS A 34 -22.18 -0.84 1.11
C LYS A 34 -21.18 -1.81 0.48
N ALA A 35 -20.55 -2.70 1.23
CA ALA A 35 -19.62 -3.70 0.67
C ALA A 35 -20.34 -4.72 -0.22
N GLN A 36 -21.54 -5.17 0.18
CA GLN A 36 -22.34 -6.14 -0.56
C GLN A 36 -22.99 -5.55 -1.82
N LEU A 37 -23.42 -4.28 -1.77
CA LEU A 37 -24.00 -3.55 -2.89
C LEU A 37 -22.96 -2.91 -3.80
N SER A 38 -21.72 -2.73 -3.32
CA SER A 38 -20.62 -2.29 -4.16
C SER A 38 -20.30 -3.39 -5.18
N ARG A 39 -19.99 -2.98 -6.41
CA ARG A 39 -19.50 -3.91 -7.43
C ARG A 39 -18.36 -4.73 -6.85
N PRO A 40 -18.32 -6.07 -7.07
CA PRO A 40 -17.24 -6.89 -6.57
C PRO A 40 -15.92 -6.26 -7.00
N VAL A 41 -14.99 -6.13 -6.06
CA VAL A 41 -13.66 -5.59 -6.34
C VAL A 41 -13.05 -6.48 -7.40
N ARG A 42 -12.97 -5.98 -8.65
CA ARG A 42 -12.33 -6.70 -9.74
C ARG A 42 -10.85 -6.81 -9.39
N GLN A 43 -10.46 -7.96 -8.85
CA GLN A 43 -9.06 -8.27 -8.58
C GLN A 43 -8.33 -8.18 -9.92
N ARG A 44 -7.31 -7.31 -9.97
CA ARG A 44 -6.47 -7.23 -11.16
C ARG A 44 -5.66 -8.51 -11.24
N LEU A 45 -5.53 -9.04 -12.46
CA LEU A 45 -4.64 -10.16 -12.72
C LEU A 45 -3.21 -9.81 -12.26
N PRO A 46 -2.45 -10.78 -11.72
CA PRO A 46 -1.08 -10.54 -11.32
C PRO A 46 -0.24 -10.14 -12.53
N ILE A 47 0.70 -9.23 -12.30
CA ILE A 47 1.80 -9.02 -13.24
C ILE A 47 2.66 -10.28 -13.18
N THR A 48 3.13 -10.75 -14.33
CA THR A 48 4.01 -11.93 -14.44
C THR A 48 5.36 -11.54 -15.04
N ILE A 49 6.31 -12.48 -15.04
CA ILE A 49 7.64 -12.26 -15.61
C ILE A 49 7.56 -12.01 -17.12
N GLU A 50 6.64 -12.67 -17.85
CA GLU A 50 6.45 -12.44 -19.28
C GLU A 50 6.01 -11.00 -19.57
N HIS A 51 5.15 -10.43 -18.70
CA HIS A 51 4.76 -9.02 -18.81
C HIS A 51 5.97 -8.10 -18.64
N LEU A 52 6.84 -8.37 -17.66
CA LEU A 52 8.07 -7.61 -17.45
C LEU A 52 9.01 -7.69 -18.67
N LEU A 53 9.24 -8.87 -19.22
CA LEU A 53 10.08 -9.06 -20.40
C LEU A 53 9.53 -8.30 -21.62
N LYS A 54 8.20 -8.34 -21.80
CA LYS A 54 7.54 -7.57 -22.86
C LYS A 54 7.70 -6.07 -22.65
N PHE A 55 7.55 -5.57 -21.42
CA PHE A 55 7.83 -4.17 -21.11
C PHE A 55 9.29 -3.79 -21.40
N TYR A 56 10.23 -4.63 -21.00
CA TYR A 56 11.66 -4.41 -21.24
C TYR A 56 11.97 -4.21 -22.73
N SER A 57 11.40 -5.05 -23.60
CA SER A 57 11.60 -4.92 -25.06
C SER A 57 11.08 -3.61 -25.68
N MET A 58 10.21 -2.89 -24.98
CA MET A 58 9.62 -1.63 -25.45
C MET A 58 10.29 -0.38 -24.85
N LEU A 59 11.19 -0.54 -23.89
CA LEU A 59 11.81 0.58 -23.17
C LEU A 59 13.11 1.02 -23.83
N ASN A 60 13.28 2.33 -23.97
CA ASN A 60 14.56 2.92 -24.29
C ASN A 60 15.38 3.11 -23.01
N LEU A 61 16.29 2.17 -22.73
CA LEU A 61 17.15 2.23 -21.54
C LEU A 61 18.22 3.32 -21.59
N GLY A 62 18.42 3.95 -22.75
CA GLY A 62 19.24 5.14 -22.90
C GLY A 62 18.59 6.39 -22.31
N ASP A 63 17.26 6.42 -22.17
CA ASP A 63 16.54 7.50 -21.49
C ASP A 63 16.59 7.29 -19.96
N PRO A 64 17.21 8.20 -19.19
CA PRO A 64 17.31 8.07 -17.74
C PRO A 64 15.96 7.96 -17.03
N LYS A 65 14.89 8.57 -17.58
CA LYS A 65 13.55 8.51 -16.98
C LYS A 65 12.93 7.12 -17.12
N GLN A 66 13.03 6.54 -18.31
CA GLN A 66 12.57 5.18 -18.58
C GLN A 66 13.39 4.15 -17.81
N LEU A 67 14.71 4.32 -17.74
CA LEU A 67 15.58 3.47 -16.94
C LEU A 67 15.23 3.52 -15.45
N ALA A 68 14.94 4.72 -14.91
CA ALA A 68 14.50 4.87 -13.53
C ALA A 68 13.14 4.18 -13.29
N GLY A 69 12.19 4.35 -14.22
CA GLY A 69 10.91 3.66 -14.18
C GLY A 69 11.04 2.14 -14.22
N TRP A 70 11.92 1.62 -15.07
CA TRP A 70 12.24 0.20 -15.17
C TRP A 70 12.78 -0.37 -13.86
N ARG A 71 13.78 0.29 -13.27
CA ARG A 71 14.35 -0.09 -11.97
C ARG A 71 13.31 -0.08 -10.86
N ALA A 72 12.43 0.91 -10.85
CA ALA A 72 11.33 0.98 -9.88
C ALA A 72 10.33 -0.17 -10.06
N MET A 73 9.98 -0.54 -11.30
CA MET A 73 9.11 -1.70 -11.57
C MET A 73 9.73 -3.01 -11.12
N LEU A 74 11.03 -3.23 -11.37
CA LEU A 74 11.74 -4.41 -10.91
C LEU A 74 11.76 -4.51 -9.37
N LEU A 75 12.05 -3.40 -8.69
CA LEU A 75 11.98 -3.32 -7.23
C LEU A 75 10.56 -3.61 -6.73
N ALA A 76 9.53 -3.06 -7.38
CA ALA A 76 8.13 -3.31 -7.03
C ALA A 76 7.77 -4.80 -7.13
N PHE A 77 8.15 -5.43 -8.25
CA PHE A 77 7.81 -6.80 -8.56
C PHE A 77 8.52 -7.79 -7.64
N PHE A 78 9.86 -7.74 -7.59
CA PHE A 78 10.65 -8.69 -6.81
C PHE A 78 10.66 -8.40 -5.31
N GLY A 79 10.55 -7.12 -4.93
CA GLY A 79 10.45 -6.71 -3.53
C GLY A 79 9.02 -6.69 -2.99
N CYS A 80 8.01 -7.06 -3.80
CA CYS A 80 6.59 -6.99 -3.45
C CYS A 80 6.17 -5.60 -2.92
N PHE A 81 6.81 -4.53 -3.39
CA PHE A 81 6.51 -3.16 -2.94
C PHE A 81 5.27 -2.63 -3.64
N ARG A 82 4.47 -1.85 -2.90
CA ARG A 82 3.39 -1.05 -3.48
C ARG A 82 3.96 0.19 -4.16
N LEU A 83 3.27 0.71 -5.17
CA LEU A 83 3.65 1.95 -5.84
C LEU A 83 3.89 3.10 -4.84
N SER A 84 3.03 3.20 -3.82
CA SER A 84 3.14 4.21 -2.76
C SER A 84 4.41 4.12 -1.91
N ASN A 85 5.04 2.94 -1.88
CA ASN A 85 6.29 2.71 -1.15
C ASN A 85 7.48 3.22 -1.96
N LEU A 86 7.40 3.19 -3.29
CA LEU A 86 8.51 3.53 -4.19
C LEU A 86 8.46 4.98 -4.65
N VAL A 87 7.27 5.50 -4.93
CA VAL A 87 7.08 6.86 -5.46
C VAL A 87 5.95 7.57 -4.74
N PRO A 88 6.10 8.88 -4.46
CA PRO A 88 5.03 9.67 -3.89
C PRO A 88 3.94 9.93 -4.94
N LEU A 89 2.70 10.12 -4.49
CA LEU A 89 1.57 10.46 -5.38
C LEU A 89 1.76 11.81 -6.09
N SER A 90 2.49 12.72 -5.46
CA SER A 90 2.86 14.03 -6.01
C SER A 90 4.14 14.52 -5.32
N LYS A 91 4.81 15.50 -5.92
CA LYS A 91 6.01 16.12 -5.34
C LYS A 91 5.75 16.67 -3.92
N SER A 92 4.58 17.26 -3.69
CA SER A 92 4.15 17.80 -2.39
C SER A 92 3.79 16.74 -1.34
N LYS A 93 3.54 15.49 -1.76
CA LYS A 93 3.20 14.37 -0.87
C LYS A 93 4.37 13.43 -0.62
N PHE A 94 5.59 13.90 -0.91
CA PHE A 94 6.80 13.17 -0.56
C PHE A 94 7.02 13.21 0.94
N ASP A 95 7.20 12.03 1.52
CA ASP A 95 7.45 11.77 2.92
C ASP A 95 8.66 10.81 3.02
N HIS A 96 9.80 11.36 3.39
CA HIS A 96 11.06 10.65 3.51
C HIS A 96 11.03 9.47 4.50
N LEU A 97 10.02 9.34 5.35
CA LEU A 97 9.82 8.19 6.23
C LEU A 97 9.00 7.08 5.56
N LYS A 98 8.15 7.43 4.59
CA LYS A 98 7.27 6.50 3.87
C LYS A 98 7.82 6.06 2.53
N GLN A 99 8.50 6.89 1.76
CA GLN A 99 9.03 6.46 0.46
C GLN A 99 10.43 5.84 0.57
N LEU A 100 10.72 4.91 -0.34
CA LEU A 100 12.02 4.29 -0.51
C LEU A 100 13.06 5.37 -0.87
N LYS A 101 14.20 5.33 -0.19
CA LYS A 101 15.33 6.23 -0.39
C LYS A 101 16.53 5.46 -0.89
N ARG A 102 17.49 6.15 -1.51
CA ARG A 102 18.71 5.53 -2.03
C ARG A 102 19.52 4.82 -0.93
N ASN A 103 19.59 5.40 0.27
CA ASN A 103 20.32 4.82 1.40
C ASN A 103 19.70 3.53 1.96
N TYR A 104 18.50 3.16 1.49
CA TYR A 104 17.85 1.91 1.86
C TYR A 104 18.17 0.77 0.89
N ILE A 105 18.95 1.05 -0.15
CA ILE A 105 19.37 0.06 -1.14
C ILE A 105 20.88 -0.14 -0.96
N VAL A 106 21.26 -1.35 -0.58
CA VAL A 106 22.66 -1.77 -0.45
C VAL A 106 22.95 -2.78 -1.55
N LEU A 107 24.05 -2.57 -2.26
CA LEU A 107 24.53 -3.46 -3.31
C LEU A 107 25.80 -4.13 -2.80
N ASP A 108 25.82 -5.46 -2.76
CA ASP A 108 27.02 -6.21 -2.39
C ASP A 108 27.11 -7.52 -3.20
N LYS A 109 28.23 -7.77 -3.87
CA LYS A 109 28.56 -9.04 -4.57
C LYS A 109 27.43 -9.65 -5.41
N GLY A 110 26.66 -8.82 -6.13
CA GLY A 110 25.54 -9.27 -6.97
C GLY A 110 24.21 -9.42 -6.24
N LEU A 111 24.17 -9.14 -4.94
CA LEU A 111 22.95 -9.04 -4.15
C LEU A 111 22.49 -7.59 -4.08
N VAL A 112 21.17 -7.43 -4.12
CA VAL A 112 20.49 -6.15 -3.88
C VAL A 112 19.66 -6.30 -2.62
N LEU A 113 20.07 -5.62 -1.56
CA LEU A 113 19.36 -5.62 -0.29
C LEU A 113 18.58 -4.32 -0.14
N VAL A 114 17.27 -4.44 0.07
CA VAL A 114 16.36 -3.30 0.16
C VAL A 114 15.68 -3.32 1.51
N TYR A 115 16.04 -2.36 2.37
CA TYR A 115 15.46 -2.24 3.71
C TYR A 115 14.30 -1.24 3.69
N TYR A 116 13.18 -1.59 4.28
CA TYR A 116 12.04 -0.69 4.29
C TYR A 116 11.26 -0.78 5.60
N LYS A 117 11.08 0.37 6.26
CA LYS A 117 10.55 0.44 7.63
C LYS A 117 9.03 0.57 7.68
N TRP A 118 8.40 1.10 6.62
CA TRP A 118 6.98 1.47 6.67
C TRP A 118 6.10 0.42 5.99
N SER A 119 5.59 -0.57 6.72
CA SER A 119 4.50 -1.39 6.19
C SER A 119 3.16 -0.67 6.43
N LYS A 120 2.46 -0.30 5.36
CA LYS A 120 1.03 -0.02 5.49
C LYS A 120 0.31 -1.36 5.66
N THR A 121 0.10 -1.76 6.91
CA THR A 121 -0.90 -2.78 7.27
C THR A 121 -2.23 -2.03 7.36
N ASN A 122 -3.11 -2.25 6.38
CA ASN A 122 -4.50 -1.80 6.50
C ASN A 122 -5.23 -2.66 7.52
#